data_AF-A0A1I8I6T3-F1
#
_entry.id   AF-A0A1I8I6T3-F1
#
_cell.length_a   1.000
_cell.length_b   1.000
_cell.length_c   1.000
_cell.angle_alpha   90.00
_cell.angle_beta   90.00
_cell.angle_gamma   90.00
#
_symmetry.space_group_name_H-M   'P 1'
#
loop_
_entity.id
_entity.type
_entity.pdbx_description
1 polymer ?
#
loop_
_entity_poly.entity_id
_entity_poly.type
_entity_poly.pdbx_seq_one_letter_code
_entity_poly.pdbx_strand_id
1 'polypeptide(L)'
;MVWTPLQEVLVKGPLWVTEVVNGQFSLQRRKGRGSGISGLIFGTIDSVWESKSFLYRILYTPPDSEVSYSIAESNNKDETDKHWNWLANNLAPSLVSLDNPDDMLSLVNGKIASLLAESCEPPSTTADNSKEQEKKSFQTASHRFITLFDMHSEEKLVNYYSCSLWKNKVPRQGWMYLSVNYMCFYSYLVGTEVSIVLAWVDIKLIERGANLLLPESIRVATREEEVRSHWIIIN
;
A
#
# COMPACT_ATOMS: atom_id res chain seq x y z
N MET A 1 7.97 -4.24 5.26
CA MET A 1 6.91 -4.97 4.56
C MET A 1 5.63 -4.18 4.73
N VAL A 2 4.79 -4.09 3.71
CA VAL A 2 3.52 -3.34 3.77
C VAL A 2 2.39 -4.37 3.71
N TRP A 3 1.51 -4.36 4.71
CA TRP A 3 0.24 -5.09 4.61
C TRP A 3 -0.54 -4.54 3.42
N THR A 4 -1.23 -5.39 2.69
CA THR A 4 -2.07 -4.98 1.57
C THR A 4 -3.50 -5.40 1.84
N PRO A 5 -4.50 -4.61 1.39
CA PRO A 5 -5.86 -5.14 1.33
C PRO A 5 -5.84 -6.42 0.48
N LEU A 6 -6.74 -7.35 0.79
CA LEU A 6 -6.82 -8.63 0.07
C LEU A 6 -6.99 -8.35 -1.43
N GLN A 7 -5.93 -8.61 -2.18
CA GLN A 7 -5.92 -8.41 -3.62
C GLN A 7 -5.81 -9.77 -4.30
N GLU A 8 -6.79 -10.14 -5.10
CA GLU A 8 -6.75 -11.38 -5.88
C GLU A 8 -5.50 -11.44 -6.76
N VAL A 9 -4.82 -12.58 -6.75
CA VAL A 9 -3.61 -12.80 -7.52
C VAL A 9 -3.58 -14.17 -8.18
N LEU A 10 -3.00 -14.20 -9.37
CA LEU A 10 -2.68 -15.46 -10.04
C LEU A 10 -1.51 -16.13 -9.32
N VAL A 11 -1.77 -17.29 -8.72
CA VAL A 11 -0.74 -18.10 -8.03
C VAL A 11 0.13 -18.85 -9.03
N LYS A 12 -0.45 -19.35 -10.12
CA LYS A 12 0.21 -20.18 -11.13
C LYS A 12 0.91 -19.34 -12.21
N GLY A 13 1.80 -18.44 -11.80
CA GLY A 13 2.65 -17.65 -12.69
C GLY A 13 4.12 -18.12 -12.67
N PRO A 14 4.86 -18.10 -13.80
CA PRO A 14 6.23 -18.60 -13.87
C PRO A 14 7.24 -17.78 -13.04
N LEU A 15 6.84 -16.61 -12.55
CA LEU A 15 7.70 -15.59 -11.95
C LEU A 15 7.90 -15.72 -10.43
N TRP A 16 7.17 -16.61 -9.76
CA TRP A 16 7.20 -16.74 -8.30
C TRP A 16 7.62 -18.15 -7.87
N VAL A 17 8.31 -18.23 -6.75
CA VAL A 17 8.67 -19.48 -6.07
C VAL A 17 8.09 -19.43 -4.68
N THR A 18 7.30 -20.43 -4.32
CA THR A 18 6.86 -20.62 -2.94
C THR A 18 8.03 -21.09 -2.10
N GLU A 19 8.40 -20.31 -1.08
CA GLU A 19 9.46 -20.67 -0.13
C GLU A 19 8.92 -21.49 1.03
N VAL A 20 7.78 -21.06 1.60
CA VAL A 20 7.17 -21.66 2.79
C VAL A 20 5.65 -21.65 2.69
N VAL A 21 5.01 -22.67 3.25
CA VAL A 21 3.55 -22.79 3.37
C VAL A 21 3.19 -23.13 4.81
N ASN A 22 2.15 -22.51 5.34
CA ASN A 22 1.56 -22.83 6.63
C ASN A 22 0.04 -22.72 6.55
N GLY A 23 -0.64 -23.87 6.48
CA GLY A 23 -2.09 -23.91 6.28
C GLY A 23 -2.51 -23.16 5.02
N GLN A 24 -3.37 -22.17 5.20
CA GLN A 24 -3.92 -21.31 4.14
C GLN A 24 -2.97 -20.18 3.71
N PHE A 25 -1.79 -20.06 4.32
CA PHE A 25 -0.82 -19.03 3.97
C PHE A 25 0.36 -19.58 3.19
N SER A 26 0.84 -18.82 2.21
CA SER A 26 2.09 -19.12 1.50
C SER A 26 2.97 -17.89 1.35
N LEU A 27 4.28 -18.06 1.59
CA LEU A 27 5.28 -17.06 1.33
C LEU A 27 5.93 -17.35 -0.03
N GLN A 28 5.89 -16.37 -0.92
CA GLN A 28 6.49 -16.46 -2.24
C GLN A 28 7.58 -15.42 -2.44
N ARG A 29 8.66 -15.82 -3.11
CA ARG A 29 9.73 -14.95 -3.58
C ARG A 29 9.73 -14.86 -5.10
N ARG A 30 9.99 -13.68 -5.63
CA ARG A 30 10.13 -13.45 -7.07
C ARG A 30 11.39 -14.13 -7.60
N LYS A 31 11.29 -14.79 -8.74
CA LYS A 31 12.46 -15.31 -9.47
C LYS A 31 13.24 -14.13 -10.03
N GLY A 32 14.49 -13.97 -9.59
CA GLY A 32 15.39 -12.92 -10.08
C GLY A 32 15.86 -13.21 -11.51
N ARG A 33 16.19 -12.14 -12.23
CA ARG A 33 16.88 -12.21 -13.53
C ARG A 33 18.35 -12.65 -13.31
N GLY A 34 18.57 -13.96 -13.33
CA GLY A 34 19.88 -14.59 -13.58
C GLY A 34 20.71 -15.03 -12.36
N SER A 35 20.85 -16.35 -12.17
CA SER A 35 22.14 -17.06 -12.11
C SER A 35 21.88 -18.58 -12.10
N GLY A 36 22.13 -19.27 -13.22
CA GLY A 36 22.03 -20.73 -13.36
C GLY A 36 21.10 -21.21 -14.49
N ILE A 37 21.71 -21.60 -15.62
CA ILE A 37 21.31 -22.46 -16.77
C ILE A 37 19.83 -22.73 -17.19
N SER A 38 18.80 -22.11 -16.59
CA SER A 38 17.41 -22.17 -17.08
C SER A 38 16.96 -20.85 -17.73
N GLY A 39 17.93 -20.12 -18.28
CA GLY A 39 17.69 -18.91 -19.07
C GLY A 39 17.20 -19.28 -20.47
N LEU A 40 15.92 -19.63 -20.61
CA LEU A 40 15.25 -19.60 -21.91
C LEU A 40 13.82 -19.01 -21.79
N ILE A 41 13.77 -17.72 -22.15
CA ILE A 41 12.74 -17.02 -22.95
C ILE A 41 11.27 -17.09 -22.49
N PHE A 42 10.81 -16.03 -21.82
CA PHE A 42 9.56 -15.34 -22.19
C PHE A 42 9.92 -13.91 -22.56
N GLY A 43 10.52 -13.75 -23.73
CA GLY A 43 10.70 -12.43 -24.34
C GLY A 43 9.33 -11.87 -24.73
N THR A 44 9.16 -10.56 -24.54
CA THR A 44 8.02 -9.74 -25.01
C THR A 44 6.77 -9.65 -24.12
N ILE A 45 6.93 -9.48 -22.80
CA ILE A 45 5.87 -8.84 -21.95
C ILE A 45 6.48 -7.80 -20.98
N ASP A 46 7.74 -7.43 -21.19
CA ASP A 46 8.57 -6.75 -20.19
C ASP A 46 8.43 -5.21 -20.17
N SER A 47 7.49 -4.61 -20.89
CA SER A 47 7.40 -3.13 -21.00
C SER A 47 6.19 -2.48 -20.31
N VAL A 48 5.31 -3.25 -19.64
CA VAL A 48 4.10 -2.69 -18.97
C VAL A 48 4.00 -3.07 -17.48
N TRP A 49 4.93 -3.87 -16.94
CA TRP A 49 4.87 -4.37 -15.55
C TRP A 49 6.04 -3.88 -14.68
N GLU A 50 6.51 -2.66 -14.91
CA GLU A 50 7.78 -2.16 -14.35
C GLU A 50 7.64 -1.10 -13.24
N SER A 51 6.56 -1.06 -12.45
CA SER A 51 6.46 -0.07 -11.34
C SER A 51 6.34 -0.59 -9.90
N LYS A 52 6.28 -1.91 -9.63
CA LYS A 52 6.35 -2.45 -8.26
C LYS A 52 7.05 -3.81 -8.19
N SER A 53 8.38 -3.81 -8.27
CA SER A 53 9.19 -5.03 -8.17
C SER A 53 9.34 -5.48 -6.71
N PHE A 54 8.24 -5.83 -6.04
CA PHE A 54 8.31 -6.48 -4.73
C PHE A 54 8.97 -7.86 -4.84
N LEU A 55 9.98 -8.13 -4.02
CA LEU A 55 10.71 -9.40 -4.02
C LEU A 55 9.97 -10.52 -3.30
N TYR A 56 9.14 -10.18 -2.31
CA TYR A 56 8.42 -11.12 -1.47
C TYR A 56 6.94 -10.75 -1.39
N ARG A 57 6.08 -11.76 -1.38
CA ARG A 57 4.65 -11.62 -1.12
C ARG A 57 4.15 -12.75 -0.22
N ILE A 58 3.24 -12.42 0.68
CA ILE A 58 2.51 -13.41 1.46
C ILE A 58 1.09 -13.50 0.89
N LEU A 59 0.67 -14.73 0.62
CA LEU A 59 -0.64 -15.03 0.07
C LEU A 59 -1.50 -15.75 1.10
N TYR A 60 -2.79 -15.47 1.05
CA TYR A 60 -3.85 -16.24 1.70
C TYR A 60 -4.69 -16.95 0.64
N THR A 61 -4.93 -18.25 0.81
CA THR A 61 -5.75 -19.07 -0.07
C THR A 61 -6.84 -19.74 0.77
N PRO A 62 -8.12 -19.35 0.61
CA PRO A 62 -9.21 -20.03 1.30
C PRO A 62 -9.24 -21.53 0.93
N PRO A 63 -9.70 -22.40 1.83
CA PRO A 63 -9.90 -23.82 1.51
C PRO A 63 -10.79 -23.98 0.26
N ASP A 64 -10.43 -24.96 -0.58
CA ASP A 64 -11.16 -25.32 -1.81
C ASP A 64 -11.33 -24.17 -2.83
N SER A 65 -10.64 -23.04 -2.65
CA SER A 65 -10.65 -21.92 -3.57
C SER A 65 -9.47 -21.98 -4.53
N GLU A 66 -9.73 -21.75 -5.82
CA GLU A 66 -8.68 -21.53 -6.82
C GLU A 66 -8.11 -20.10 -6.77
N VAL A 67 -8.74 -19.22 -5.99
CA VAL A 67 -8.38 -17.82 -5.84
C VAL A 67 -7.48 -17.65 -4.63
N SER A 68 -6.43 -16.83 -4.76
CA SER A 68 -5.57 -16.45 -3.63
C SER A 68 -5.42 -14.96 -3.58
N TYR A 69 -5.19 -14.44 -2.38
CA TYR A 69 -5.13 -13.03 -2.08
C TYR A 69 -3.73 -12.65 -1.61
N SER A 70 -3.12 -11.64 -2.22
CA SER A 70 -1.92 -10.99 -1.69
C SER A 70 -2.33 -10.18 -0.46
N ILE A 71 -1.73 -10.49 0.69
CA ILE A 71 -2.04 -9.83 1.97
C ILE A 71 -0.87 -9.01 2.52
N ALA A 72 0.34 -9.21 1.98
CA ALA A 72 1.50 -8.38 2.31
C ALA A 72 2.60 -8.50 1.25
N GLU A 73 3.31 -7.40 0.99
CA GLU A 73 4.39 -7.33 -0.01
C GLU A 73 5.63 -6.62 0.56
N SER A 74 6.82 -7.11 0.20
CA SER A 74 8.10 -6.60 0.75
C SER A 74 9.27 -6.75 -0.23
N ASN A 75 10.29 -5.90 -0.07
CA ASN A 75 11.61 -6.06 -0.67
C ASN A 75 12.66 -6.59 0.31
N ASN A 76 12.30 -6.69 1.59
CA ASN A 76 13.22 -7.06 2.67
C ASN A 76 12.78 -8.40 3.29
N LYS A 77 13.70 -9.36 3.37
CA LYS A 77 13.47 -10.70 3.92
C LYS A 77 13.23 -10.67 5.43
N ASP A 78 13.97 -9.88 6.19
CA ASP A 78 13.83 -9.80 7.65
C ASP A 78 12.47 -9.23 8.05
N GLU A 79 11.99 -8.23 7.31
CA GLU A 79 10.64 -7.68 7.50
C GLU A 79 9.56 -8.69 7.09
N THR A 80 9.83 -9.48 6.04
CA THR A 80 8.95 -10.56 5.59
C THR A 80 8.79 -11.62 6.66
N ASP A 81 9.89 -12.00 7.31
CA ASP A 81 9.89 -13.02 8.35
C ASP A 81 9.15 -12.56 9.60
N LYS A 82 9.24 -11.27 9.96
CA LYS A 82 8.43 -10.70 11.05
C LYS A 82 6.92 -10.85 10.80
N HIS A 83 6.47 -10.48 9.60
CA HIS A 83 5.05 -10.57 9.24
C HIS A 83 4.59 -12.03 9.10
N TRP A 84 5.42 -12.88 8.50
CA TRP A 84 5.17 -14.32 8.41
C TRP A 84 5.00 -14.97 9.79
N ASN A 85 5.93 -14.69 10.71
CA ASN A 85 5.87 -15.21 12.08
C ASN A 85 4.64 -14.67 12.83
N TRP A 86 4.26 -13.41 12.62
CA TRP A 86 3.04 -12.87 13.21
C TRP A 86 1.80 -13.64 12.73
N LEU A 87 1.67 -13.89 11.43
CA LEU A 87 0.55 -14.67 10.87
C LEU A 87 0.52 -16.09 11.42
N ALA A 88 1.67 -16.76 11.45
CA ALA A 88 1.81 -18.12 11.95
C ALA A 88 1.39 -18.24 13.43
N ASN A 89 1.69 -17.23 14.26
CA ASN A 89 1.43 -17.27 15.69
C ASN A 89 0.04 -16.74 16.08
N ASN A 90 -0.51 -15.77 15.34
CA ASN A 90 -1.70 -15.04 15.76
C ASN A 90 -2.93 -15.31 14.89
N LEU A 91 -2.75 -15.70 13.63
CA LEU A 91 -3.85 -15.84 12.68
C LEU A 91 -4.08 -17.28 12.25
N ALA A 92 -3.02 -18.00 11.89
CA ALA A 92 -3.10 -19.40 11.45
C ALA A 92 -3.81 -20.32 12.46
N PRO A 93 -3.58 -20.22 13.79
CA PRO A 93 -4.26 -21.09 14.76
C PRO A 93 -5.78 -20.87 14.79
N SER A 94 -6.24 -19.63 14.63
CA SER A 94 -7.68 -19.28 14.63
C SER A 94 -8.42 -19.74 13.38
N LEU A 95 -7.70 -19.93 12.28
CA LEU A 95 -8.28 -20.47 11.04
C LEU A 95 -8.56 -21.97 11.12
N VAL A 96 -7.79 -22.72 11.92
CA VAL A 96 -8.00 -24.17 12.09
C VAL A 96 -9.33 -24.47 12.80
N SER A 97 -9.82 -23.56 13.64
CA SER A 97 -11.10 -23.72 14.34
C SER A 97 -12.33 -23.34 13.51
N LEU A 98 -12.16 -22.90 12.27
CA LEU A 98 -13.25 -22.47 11.40
C LEU A 98 -13.43 -23.47 10.25
N ASP A 99 -14.66 -23.93 10.07
CA ASP A 99 -15.01 -24.90 9.02
C ASP A 99 -15.55 -24.21 7.74
N ASN A 100 -15.95 -22.93 7.84
CA ASN A 100 -16.55 -22.18 6.74
C ASN A 100 -15.52 -21.24 6.09
N PRO A 101 -15.22 -21.40 4.78
CA PRO A 101 -14.24 -20.59 4.07
C PRO A 101 -14.60 -19.09 4.02
N ASP A 102 -15.90 -18.74 4.01
CA ASP A 102 -16.34 -17.35 4.01
C ASP A 102 -16.07 -16.68 5.36
N ASP A 103 -16.27 -17.42 6.46
CA ASP A 103 -15.97 -16.94 7.82
C ASP A 103 -14.47 -16.75 7.98
N MET A 104 -13.66 -17.69 7.46
CA MET A 104 -12.20 -17.56 7.44
C MET A 104 -11.75 -16.33 6.64
N LEU A 105 -12.31 -16.12 5.44
CA LEU A 105 -11.99 -14.96 4.61
C LEU A 105 -12.36 -13.65 5.32
N SER A 106 -13.52 -13.59 5.96
CA SER A 106 -13.96 -12.42 6.72
C SER A 106 -13.05 -12.11 7.91
N LEU A 107 -12.58 -13.15 8.63
CA LEU A 107 -11.65 -13.02 9.75
C LEU A 107 -10.30 -12.50 9.27
N VAL A 108 -9.74 -13.11 8.21
CA VAL A 108 -8.48 -12.65 7.62
C VAL A 108 -8.61 -11.22 7.15
N ASN A 109 -9.65 -10.88 6.39
CA ASN A 109 -9.88 -9.52 5.91
C ASN A 109 -9.99 -8.52 7.07
N GLY A 110 -10.75 -8.84 8.11
CA GLY A 110 -10.89 -7.99 9.29
C GLY A 110 -9.57 -7.80 10.05
N LYS A 111 -8.76 -8.84 10.20
CA LYS A 111 -7.45 -8.76 10.87
C LYS A 111 -6.42 -8.00 10.06
N ILE A 112 -6.36 -8.21 8.75
CA ILE A 112 -5.48 -7.45 7.86
C ILE A 112 -5.92 -5.97 7.80
N ALA A 113 -7.22 -5.69 7.75
CA ALA A 113 -7.75 -4.34 7.83
C ALA A 113 -7.42 -3.65 9.17
N SER A 114 -7.48 -4.37 10.29
CA SER A 114 -7.05 -3.86 11.61
C SER A 114 -5.55 -3.52 11.61
N LEU A 115 -4.70 -4.41 11.09
CA LEU A 115 -3.26 -4.15 10.99
C LEU A 115 -2.95 -2.96 10.07
N LEU A 116 -3.73 -2.81 9.00
CA LEU A 116 -3.65 -1.65 8.11
C LEU A 116 -4.06 -0.37 8.85
N ALA A 117 -5.10 -0.42 9.69
CA ALA A 117 -5.54 0.70 10.51
C ALA A 117 -4.51 1.07 11.60
N GLU A 118 -3.93 0.09 12.29
CA GLU A 118 -2.83 0.29 13.25
C GLU A 118 -1.56 0.86 12.58
N SER A 119 -1.37 0.57 11.29
CA SER A 119 -0.31 1.17 10.47
C SER A 119 -0.66 2.59 9.96
N CYS A 120 -1.92 3.03 10.12
CA CYS A 120 -2.48 4.27 9.58
C CYS A 120 -2.97 5.27 10.64
N GLU A 121 -3.17 4.90 11.92
CA GLU A 121 -3.69 5.85 12.93
C GLU A 121 -2.72 7.00 13.26
N PRO A 122 -3.23 8.23 13.46
CA PRO A 122 -2.51 9.29 14.17
C PRO A 122 -2.40 8.95 15.68
N PRO A 123 -1.27 9.25 16.35
CA PRO A 123 -0.95 8.65 17.64
C PRO A 123 -1.79 9.20 18.79
N SER A 124 -2.44 8.31 19.54
CA SER A 124 -2.92 8.58 20.89
C SER A 124 -2.08 7.83 21.94
N THR A 125 -1.26 8.61 22.65
CA THR A 125 -0.77 8.48 24.03
C THR A 125 -0.23 7.13 24.54
N THR A 126 1.09 6.89 24.41
CA THR A 126 1.99 6.35 25.49
C THR A 126 3.45 6.69 25.15
N ALA A 127 4.08 7.52 25.99
CA ALA A 127 5.04 8.55 25.56
C ALA A 127 6.51 8.17 25.34
N ASP A 128 6.94 6.93 25.61
CA ASP A 128 8.39 6.62 25.61
C ASP A 128 8.85 5.67 24.49
N ASN A 129 7.97 4.80 23.96
CA ASN A 129 8.28 3.98 22.78
C ASN A 129 7.74 4.57 21.46
N SER A 130 6.79 5.52 21.53
CA SER A 130 6.09 6.07 20.36
C SER A 130 6.93 7.05 19.55
N LYS A 131 7.73 7.91 20.19
CA LYS A 131 8.53 8.95 19.51
C LYS A 131 9.55 8.36 18.55
N GLU A 132 10.16 7.22 18.89
CA GLU A 132 11.13 6.60 18.00
C GLU A 132 10.45 5.88 16.83
N GLN A 133 9.27 5.30 17.06
CA GLN A 133 8.47 4.67 16.01
C GLN A 133 7.88 5.72 15.05
N GLU A 134 7.37 6.84 15.55
CA GLU A 134 6.92 7.99 14.77
C GLU A 134 8.07 8.61 13.96
N LYS A 135 9.26 8.73 14.56
CA LYS A 135 10.43 9.23 13.85
C LYS A 135 10.85 8.28 12.72
N LYS A 136 10.70 6.96 12.89
CA LYS A 136 11.01 5.94 11.88
C LYS A 136 9.94 5.90 10.77
N SER A 137 8.66 6.01 11.11
CA SER A 137 7.57 6.06 10.12
C SER A 137 7.67 7.33 9.27
N PHE A 138 7.94 8.48 9.90
CA PHE A 138 8.14 9.74 9.20
C PHE A 138 9.39 9.73 8.31
N GLN A 139 10.51 9.17 8.76
CA GLN A 139 11.70 8.97 7.92
C GLN A 139 11.40 8.11 6.69
N THR A 140 10.63 7.04 6.88
CA THR A 140 10.21 6.16 5.78
C THR A 140 9.29 6.91 4.79
N ALA A 141 8.33 7.69 5.30
CA ALA A 141 7.46 8.51 4.47
C ALA A 141 8.22 9.59 3.71
N SER A 142 9.21 10.22 4.34
CA SER A 142 10.11 11.20 3.72
C SER A 142 10.93 10.59 2.59
N HIS A 143 11.53 9.42 2.81
CA HIS A 143 12.26 8.71 1.76
C HIS A 143 11.35 8.32 0.59
N ARG A 144 10.13 7.83 0.89
CA ARG A 144 9.13 7.53 -0.15
C ARG A 144 8.72 8.77 -0.93
N PHE A 145 8.48 9.89 -0.26
CA PHE A 145 8.16 11.16 -0.91
C PHE A 145 9.26 11.58 -1.90
N ILE A 146 10.52 11.56 -1.46
CA ILE A 146 11.66 11.90 -2.33
C ILE A 146 11.73 10.96 -3.54
N THR A 147 11.57 9.66 -3.31
CA THR A 147 11.69 8.65 -4.38
C THR A 147 10.50 8.68 -5.35
N LEU A 148 9.27 8.85 -4.85
CA LEU A 148 8.04 8.76 -5.66
C LEU A 148 7.85 9.97 -6.58
N PHE A 149 8.28 11.15 -6.15
CA PHE A 149 8.07 12.39 -6.88
C PHE A 149 9.38 13.00 -7.41
N ASP A 150 10.49 12.27 -7.33
CA ASP A 150 11.83 12.71 -7.75
C ASP A 150 12.19 14.10 -7.18
N MET A 151 11.95 14.27 -5.88
CA MET A 151 12.12 15.57 -5.22
C MET A 151 13.58 15.86 -4.93
N HIS A 152 13.94 17.14 -4.95
CA HIS A 152 15.29 17.58 -4.58
C HIS A 152 15.60 17.16 -3.14
N SER A 153 16.85 16.80 -2.84
CA SER A 153 17.28 16.35 -1.50
C SER A 153 17.11 17.41 -0.40
N GLU A 154 16.96 18.68 -0.80
CA GLU A 154 16.71 19.81 0.10
C GLU A 154 15.22 20.00 0.42
N GLU A 155 14.33 19.36 -0.33
CA GLU A 155 12.88 19.44 -0.10
C GLU A 155 12.52 18.70 1.18
N LYS A 156 11.84 19.38 2.09
CA LYS A 156 11.53 18.84 3.41
C LYS A 156 10.08 18.44 3.47
N LEU A 157 9.82 17.15 3.67
CA LEU A 157 8.50 16.68 4.05
C LEU A 157 8.10 17.32 5.38
N VAL A 158 6.91 17.90 5.44
CA VAL A 158 6.29 18.49 6.63
C VAL A 158 5.33 17.49 7.25
N ASN A 159 4.44 16.91 6.46
CA ASN A 159 3.50 15.90 6.93
C ASN A 159 2.98 15.01 5.79
N TYR A 160 2.31 13.92 6.13
CA TYR A 160 1.64 13.06 5.16
C TYR A 160 0.32 12.52 5.72
N TYR A 161 -0.65 12.28 4.85
CA TYR A 161 -2.00 11.86 5.21
C TYR A 161 -2.51 10.78 4.26
N SER A 162 -3.24 9.80 4.80
CA SER A 162 -4.07 8.92 3.98
C SER A 162 -5.24 9.73 3.42
N CYS A 163 -5.48 9.64 2.12
CA CYS A 163 -6.60 10.34 1.51
C CYS A 163 -7.11 9.64 0.25
N SER A 164 -8.28 10.03 -0.22
CA SER A 164 -8.84 9.58 -1.49
C SER A 164 -9.02 10.74 -2.45
N LEU A 165 -8.46 10.62 -3.64
CA LEU A 165 -8.71 11.54 -4.74
C LEU A 165 -9.97 11.16 -5.50
N TRP A 166 -10.91 12.09 -5.60
CA TRP A 166 -12.10 11.93 -6.44
C TRP A 166 -11.85 12.55 -7.79
N LYS A 167 -11.68 11.69 -8.81
CA LYS A 167 -11.58 12.07 -10.22
C LYS A 167 -12.58 11.23 -11.01
N ASN A 168 -13.42 11.87 -11.82
CA ASN A 168 -14.45 11.21 -12.65
C ASN A 168 -15.41 10.29 -11.87
N LYS A 169 -15.84 10.71 -10.66
CA LYS A 169 -16.75 9.95 -9.76
C LYS A 169 -16.20 8.63 -9.21
N VAL A 170 -14.90 8.37 -9.34
CA VAL A 170 -14.24 7.21 -8.77
C VAL A 170 -13.25 7.67 -7.69
N PRO A 171 -13.37 7.20 -6.44
CA PRO A 171 -12.38 7.46 -5.40
C PRO A 171 -11.11 6.66 -5.68
N ARG A 172 -9.96 7.34 -5.61
CA ARG A 172 -8.65 6.72 -5.70
C ARG A 172 -7.94 6.88 -4.37
N GLN A 173 -7.88 5.80 -3.60
CA GLN A 173 -7.20 5.81 -2.31
C GLN A 173 -5.68 5.92 -2.49
N GLY A 174 -5.04 6.77 -1.71
CA GLY A 174 -3.62 7.04 -1.81
C GLY A 174 -3.10 7.82 -0.60
N TRP A 175 -1.92 8.41 -0.80
CA TRP A 175 -1.21 9.19 0.20
C TRP A 175 -0.95 10.59 -0.32
N MET A 176 -1.30 11.58 0.49
CA MET A 176 -0.94 12.97 0.28
C MET A 176 0.30 13.30 1.10
N TYR A 177 1.28 13.90 0.45
CA TYR A 177 2.54 14.33 1.04
C TYR A 177 2.60 15.86 0.98
N LEU A 178 2.78 16.49 2.14
CA LEU A 178 2.91 17.93 2.27
C LEU A 178 4.36 18.26 2.57
N SER A 179 5.02 18.96 1.67
CA SER A 179 6.39 19.45 1.82
C SER A 179 6.42 20.97 1.95
N VAL A 180 7.59 21.56 2.13
CA VAL A 180 7.74 23.02 2.26
C VAL A 180 7.28 23.74 1.00
N ASN A 181 7.55 23.18 -0.19
CA ASN A 181 7.27 23.83 -1.47
C ASN A 181 6.16 23.15 -2.28
N TYR A 182 5.84 21.89 -1.99
CA TYR A 182 4.89 21.10 -2.78
C TYR A 182 3.83 20.38 -1.95
N MET A 183 2.63 20.29 -2.51
CA MET A 183 1.59 19.33 -2.19
C MET A 183 1.62 18.21 -3.22
N CYS A 184 1.88 16.98 -2.79
CA CYS A 184 1.96 15.82 -3.68
C CYS A 184 0.94 14.77 -3.28
N PHE A 185 0.50 13.97 -4.26
CA PHE A 185 -0.35 12.82 -4.01
C PHE A 185 0.03 11.66 -4.89
N TYR A 186 0.02 10.49 -4.30
CA TYR A 186 0.25 9.23 -5.00
C TYR A 186 -0.85 8.23 -4.67
N SER A 187 -1.45 7.67 -5.71
CA SER A 187 -2.34 6.52 -5.62
C SER A 187 -1.96 5.50 -6.67
N TYR A 188 -2.03 4.23 -6.30
CA TYR A 188 -1.93 3.12 -7.24
C TYR A 188 -3.01 2.12 -6.88
N LEU A 189 -4.07 2.10 -7.68
CA LEU A 189 -5.24 1.27 -7.46
C LEU A 189 -5.60 0.58 -8.79
N VAL A 190 -5.78 -0.76 -8.76
CA VAL A 190 -6.17 -1.58 -9.92
C VAL A 190 -5.32 -1.28 -11.17
N GLY A 191 -3.99 -1.24 -11.01
CA GLY A 191 -3.05 -1.01 -12.12
C GLY A 191 -3.05 0.41 -12.69
N THR A 192 -3.83 1.33 -12.12
CA THR A 192 -3.80 2.75 -12.52
C THR A 192 -3.02 3.55 -11.50
N GLU A 193 -1.90 4.11 -11.96
CA GLU A 193 -1.12 5.07 -11.19
C GLU A 193 -1.67 6.49 -11.38
N VAL A 194 -1.79 7.21 -10.27
CA VAL A 194 -2.09 8.64 -10.26
C VAL A 194 -1.08 9.32 -9.35
N SER A 195 -0.23 10.14 -9.97
CA SER A 195 0.70 11.01 -9.30
C SER A 195 0.32 12.46 -9.59
N ILE A 196 0.25 13.29 -8.55
CA ILE A 196 -0.01 14.72 -8.65
C ILE A 196 1.08 15.43 -7.85
N VAL A 197 1.69 16.46 -8.46
CA VAL A 197 2.66 17.34 -7.83
C VAL A 197 2.19 18.77 -8.08
N LEU A 198 1.89 19.50 -7.00
CA LEU A 198 1.44 20.88 -7.07
C LEU A 198 2.36 21.74 -6.22
N ALA A 199 3.01 22.74 -6.82
CA ALA A 199 3.75 23.72 -6.06
C ALA A 199 2.77 24.65 -5.31
N TRP A 200 3.08 25.01 -4.06
CA TRP A 200 2.22 25.90 -3.28
C TRP A 200 2.00 27.26 -3.96
N VAL A 201 2.99 27.74 -4.72
CA VAL A 201 2.92 29.02 -5.47
C VAL A 201 1.85 29.01 -6.57
N ASP A 202 1.50 27.83 -7.07
CA ASP A 202 0.53 27.63 -8.16
C ASP A 202 -0.89 27.36 -7.65
N ILE A 203 -1.03 27.07 -6.36
CA ILE A 203 -2.33 26.88 -5.71
C ILE A 203 -2.94 28.26 -5.41
N LYS A 204 -4.16 28.49 -5.94
CA LYS A 204 -4.93 29.72 -5.71
C LYS A 204 -5.91 29.60 -4.56
N LEU A 205 -6.45 28.41 -4.34
CA LEU A 205 -7.56 28.18 -3.43
C LEU A 205 -7.46 26.81 -2.79
N ILE A 206 -7.67 26.77 -1.47
CA ILE A 206 -7.85 25.56 -0.68
C ILE A 206 -9.10 25.77 0.15
N GLU A 207 -10.15 24.97 -0.09
CA GLU A 207 -11.42 25.06 0.63
C GLU A 207 -11.77 23.73 1.27
N ARG A 208 -12.34 23.78 2.47
CA ARG A 208 -12.96 22.60 3.09
C ARG A 208 -14.38 22.47 2.55
N GLY A 209 -14.62 21.42 1.78
CA GLY A 209 -15.95 21.05 1.32
C GLY A 209 -16.61 20.10 2.30
N ALA A 210 -17.85 20.42 2.71
CA ALA A 210 -18.73 19.51 3.41
C ALA A 210 -19.97 19.30 2.55
N ASN A 211 -20.09 18.12 1.93
CA ASN A 211 -21.27 17.72 1.18
C ASN A 211 -21.94 16.55 1.89
N LEU A 212 -23.25 16.38 1.72
CA LEU A 212 -24.02 15.29 2.36
C LEU A 212 -23.42 13.89 2.11
N LEU A 213 -22.71 13.71 0.99
CA LEU A 213 -22.05 12.46 0.60
C LEU A 213 -20.56 12.37 1.00
N LEU A 214 -19.91 13.51 1.31
CA LEU A 214 -18.47 13.60 1.58
C LEU A 214 -18.23 14.53 2.78
N PRO A 215 -18.26 14.01 4.01
CA PRO A 215 -18.29 14.85 5.22
C PRO A 215 -16.97 15.60 5.50
N GLU A 216 -15.84 15.23 4.89
CA GLU A 216 -14.54 15.89 5.12
C GLU A 216 -13.67 15.98 3.84
N SER A 217 -14.07 16.83 2.90
CA SER A 217 -13.30 17.04 1.66
C SER A 217 -12.47 18.33 1.68
N ILE A 218 -11.32 18.30 1.01
CA ILE A 218 -10.51 19.46 0.67
C ILE A 218 -10.53 19.61 -0.84
N ARG A 219 -10.89 20.81 -1.30
CA ARG A 219 -10.82 21.20 -2.70
C ARG A 219 -9.61 22.09 -2.90
N VAL A 220 -8.79 21.75 -3.89
CA VAL A 220 -7.62 22.54 -4.29
C VAL A 220 -7.83 23.04 -5.72
N ALA A 221 -7.55 24.32 -5.97
CA ALA A 221 -7.59 24.89 -7.32
C ALA A 221 -6.28 25.61 -7.66
N THR A 222 -5.80 25.42 -8.89
CA THR A 222 -4.54 25.95 -9.44
C THR A 222 -4.76 27.11 -10.40
N ARG A 223 -3.67 27.76 -10.87
CA ARG A 223 -3.73 28.88 -11.82
C ARG A 223 -4.16 28.47 -13.23
N GLU A 224 -3.72 27.31 -13.70
CA GLU A 224 -4.19 26.67 -14.92
C GLU A 224 -5.55 26.04 -14.64
N GLU A 225 -6.56 26.37 -15.45
CA GLU A 225 -7.94 25.96 -15.19
C GLU A 225 -8.11 24.43 -15.20
N GLU A 226 -8.79 23.96 -14.15
CA GLU A 226 -9.51 22.69 -14.06
C GLU A 226 -8.78 21.40 -13.65
N VAL A 227 -7.78 21.47 -12.76
CA VAL A 227 -7.60 20.36 -11.81
C VAL A 227 -8.63 20.50 -10.69
N ARG A 228 -9.92 20.24 -10.98
CA ARG A 228 -10.99 20.10 -9.97
C ARG A 228 -10.79 18.81 -9.17
N SER A 229 -9.70 18.71 -8.44
CA SER A 229 -9.41 17.56 -7.60
C SER A 229 -10.07 17.77 -6.24
N HIS A 230 -11.06 16.93 -5.95
CA HIS A 230 -11.64 16.83 -4.62
C HIS A 230 -10.88 15.74 -3.88
N TRP A 231 -10.20 16.14 -2.82
CA TRP A 231 -9.49 15.26 -1.92
C TRP A 231 -10.40 14.96 -0.74
N ILE A 232 -10.54 13.71 -0.34
CA ILE A 232 -11.19 13.36 0.93
C ILE A 232 -10.10 12.87 1.84
N ILE A 233 -9.87 13.59 2.93
CA ILE A 233 -8.99 13.09 3.98
C ILE A 233 -9.77 11.98 4.68
N ILE A 234 -9.20 10.78 4.68
CA ILE A 234 -9.76 9.66 5.44
C ILE A 234 -9.02 9.71 6.77
N ASN A 235 -9.71 10.22 7.80
CA ASN A 235 -9.25 10.19 9.19
C ASN A 235 -9.21 8.76 9.71
#